data_AF-A0A3D4BP72-F1
#
_entry.id   AF-A0A3D4BP72-F1
#
_cell.length_a   1.000
_cell.length_b   1.000
_cell.length_c   1.000
_cell.angle_alpha   90.00
_cell.angle_beta   90.00
_cell.angle_gamma   90.00
#
_symmetry.space_group_name_H-M   'P 1'
#
loop_
_entity.id
_entity.type
_entity.pdbx_description
1 polymer ?
#
loop_
_entity_poly.entity_id
_entity_poly.type
_entity_poly.pdbx_seq_one_letter_code
_entity_poly.pdbx_strand_id
1 'polypeptide(L)' 'MGLIKIFSGEEILAISLQEKIEAIGIDTVIRNNNQANVLPSIQSAKAAELFIQETDFGKANPVIEEFRLSL' A
#
# COMPACT_ATOMS: atom_id res chain seq x y z
N MET A 1 1.25 5.98 18.20
CA MET A 1 1.14 4.65 17.55
C MET A 1 1.77 4.75 16.18
N GLY A 2 2.33 3.66 15.66
CA GLY A 2 3.15 3.68 14.45
C GLY A 2 2.34 3.48 13.17
N LEU A 3 2.94 3.86 12.04
CA LEU A 3 2.50 3.39 10.74
C LEU A 3 3.05 1.98 10.51
N ILE A 4 2.20 1.06 10.06
CA ILE A 4 2.58 -0.28 9.66
C ILE A 4 2.39 -0.44 8.16
N LYS A 5 3.27 -1.22 7.53
CA LYS A 5 3.16 -1.55 6.10
C LYS A 5 2.20 -2.71 5.91
N ILE A 6 1.21 -2.54 5.03
CA ILE A 6 0.20 -3.57 4.72
C ILE A 6 0.33 -4.13 3.31
N PHE A 7 0.96 -3.39 2.39
CA PHE A 7 1.18 -3.79 1.01
C PHE A 7 2.49 -3.22 0.45
N SER A 8 3.08 -3.95 -0.49
CA SER A 8 4.26 -3.54 -1.28
C SER A 8 4.20 -4.25 -2.63
N GLY A 9 4.11 -3.49 -3.72
CA GLY A 9 3.94 -4.08 -5.05
C GLY A 9 3.72 -3.03 -6.13
N GLU A 10 2.97 -3.38 -7.17
CA GLU A 10 2.62 -2.45 -8.25
C GLU A 10 1.79 -1.27 -7.73
N GLU A 11 2.03 -0.08 -8.28
CA GLU A 11 1.35 1.16 -7.88
C GLU A 11 -0.17 1.07 -8.07
N ILE A 12 -0.63 0.48 -9.18
CA ILE A 12 -2.06 0.29 -9.46
C ILE A 12 -2.72 -0.57 -8.37
N LEU A 13 -2.05 -1.62 -7.91
CA LEU A 13 -2.57 -2.48 -6.84
C LEU A 13 -2.57 -1.77 -5.48
N ALA A 14 -1.54 -0.96 -5.20
CA ALA A 14 -1.49 -0.15 -3.98
C ALA A 14 -2.63 0.87 -3.93
N ILE A 15 -2.90 1.55 -5.06
CA ILE A 15 -4.01 2.51 -5.19
C ILE A 15 -5.36 1.78 -5.03
N SER A 16 -5.53 0.63 -5.67
CA SER A 16 -6.78 -0.14 -5.55
C SER A 16 -7.07 -0.58 -4.11
N LEU A 17 -6.05 -1.02 -3.38
CA LEU A 17 -6.19 -1.38 -1.97
C LEU A 17 -6.43 -0.13 -1.09
N GLN A 18 -5.77 0.99 -1.39
CA GLN A 18 -6.02 2.27 -0.73
C GLN A 18 -7.50 2.66 -0.83
N GLU A 19 -8.08 2.67 -2.03
CA GLU A 19 -9.48 3.07 -2.23
C GLU A 19 -10.44 2.20 -1.40
N LYS A 20 -10.18 0.90 -1.31
CA LYS A 20 -11.00 -0.04 -0.50
C LYS A 20 -10.90 0.24 1.00
N ILE A 21 -9.71 0.58 1.50
CA ILE A 21 -9.48 0.87 2.92
C ILE A 21 -10.02 2.27 3.29
N GLU A 22 -9.84 3.27 2.44
CA GLU A 22 -10.38 4.61 2.68
C GLU A 22 -11.91 4.62 2.63
N ALA A 23 -12.54 3.76 1.82
CA ALA A 23 -13.98 3.58 1.79
C ALA A 23 -14.59 3.09 3.13
N ILE A 24 -13.81 2.46 4.01
CA ILE A 24 -14.23 2.07 5.36
C ILE A 24 -13.83 3.10 6.43
N GLY A 25 -13.33 4.28 6.01
CA GLY A 25 -13.00 5.40 6.90
C GLY A 25 -11.65 5.28 7.60
N ILE A 26 -10.68 4.57 7.01
CA ILE A 26 -9.32 4.44 7.53
C ILE A 26 -8.38 5.23 6.63
N ASP A 27 -7.63 6.17 7.21
CA ASP A 27 -6.59 6.90 6.48
C ASP A 27 -5.43 5.99 6.08
N THR A 28 -4.95 6.17 4.85
CA THR A 28 -3.81 5.43 4.32
C THR A 28 -2.68 6.36 3.88
N VAL A 29 -1.47 5.82 3.80
CA VAL A 29 -0.29 6.55 3.30
C VAL A 29 0.40 5.68 2.26
N ILE A 30 0.40 6.15 1.01
CA ILE A 30 1.22 5.56 -0.06
C ILE A 30 2.61 6.18 -0.04
N ARG A 31 3.64 5.34 -0.13
CA ARG A 31 5.01 5.75 -0.38
C ARG A 31 5.56 5.04 -1.60
N ASN A 32 5.92 5.82 -2.60
CA ASN A 32 6.67 5.33 -3.74
C ASN A 32 8.13 5.21 -3.35
N ASN A 33 8.69 4.01 -3.48
CA ASN A 33 10.10 3.79 -3.18
C ASN A 33 10.95 4.39 -4.30
N ASN A 34 11.21 5.70 -4.17
CA ASN A 34 11.96 6.49 -5.13
C ASN A 34 13.47 6.46 -4.88
N GLN A 35 13.96 5.65 -3.93
CA GLN A 35 15.39 5.53 -3.59
C GLN A 35 16.19 4.71 -4.60
N ALA A 36 15.84 4.81 -5.88
CA ALA A 36 16.60 4.16 -6.93
C ALA A 36 17.82 5.03 -7.26
N ASN A 37 18.99 4.61 -6.77
CA ASN A 37 20.29 5.12 -7.21
C ASN A 37 20.64 4.64 -8.64
N VAL A 38 19.62 4.46 -9.48
CA VAL A 38 19.71 3.86 -10.81
C VAL A 38 19.67 4.96 -11.86
N LEU A 39 20.39 4.74 -12.97
CA LEU A 39 20.39 5.66 -14.10
C LEU A 39 18.94 5.94 -14.57
N PRO A 40 18.56 7.20 -14.84
CA PRO A 40 17.21 7.58 -15.29
C PRO A 40 16.73 6.81 -16.53
N SER A 41 17.65 6.23 -17.30
CA SER A 41 17.41 5.46 -18.51
C SER A 41 16.99 4.00 -18.27
N ILE A 42 17.02 3.49 -17.03
CA ILE A 42 16.48 2.17 -16.68
C ILE A 42 15.13 2.37 -15.99
N GLN A 43 14.05 2.11 -16.72
CA GLN A 43 12.71 2.00 -16.14
C GLN A 43 12.64 0.71 -15.31
N SER A 44 12.93 0.81 -14.02
CA SER A 44 12.49 -0.19 -13.05
C SER A 44 11.07 0.17 -12.63
N ALA A 45 10.14 -0.78 -12.72
CA ALA A 45 8.87 -0.66 -12.01
C ALA A 45 9.20 -0.44 -10.53
N LYS A 46 8.85 0.73 -10.00
CA LYS A 46 9.10 1.07 -8.60
C LYS A 46 7.96 0.48 -7.78
N ALA A 47 8.30 -0.25 -6.73
CA ALA A 47 7.28 -0.75 -5.82
C ALA A 47 6.67 0.43 -5.05
N ALA A 48 5.33 0.49 -5.06
CA ALA A 48 4.56 1.33 -4.17
C ALA A 48 4.30 0.56 -2.87
N GLU A 49 4.43 1.26 -1.74
CA GLU A 49 4.17 0.73 -0.41
C GLU A 49 2.96 1.43 0.19
N LEU A 50 2.05 0.68 0.80
CA LEU A 50 0.86 1.21 1.46
C LEU A 50 0.97 0.99 2.97
N PHE A 51 0.69 2.05 3.72
CA PHE A 51 0.73 2.07 5.17
C PHE A 51 -0.59 2.52 5.78
N ILE A 52 -0.88 2.02 6.97
CA ILE A 52 -2.00 2.46 7.82
C ILE A 52 -1.51 2.64 9.26
N GLN A 53 -2.30 3.29 10.09
CA GLN A 53 -2.05 3.31 11.53
C GLN A 53 -2.21 1.91 12.12
N GLU A 54 -1.30 1.53 13.02
CA GLU A 54 -1.33 0.23 13.71
C GLU A 54 -2.67 -0.02 14.45
N THR A 55 -3.30 1.04 14.96
CA THR A 55 -4.63 1.02 15.58
C THR A 55 -5.72 0.45 14.68
N ASP A 56 -5.62 0.73 13.39
CA ASP A 56 -6.68 0.47 12.43
C ASP A 56 -6.49 -0.88 11.73
N PHE A 57 -5.38 -1.57 12.00
CA PHE A 57 -5.10 -2.88 11.43
C PHE A 57 -6.23 -3.88 11.66
N GLY A 58 -6.79 -3.93 12.87
CA GLY A 58 -7.89 -4.86 13.18
C GLY A 58 -9.13 -4.64 12.30
N LYS A 59 -9.42 -3.40 11.92
CA LYS A 59 -10.55 -3.05 11.04
C LYS A 59 -10.21 -3.23 9.56
N ALA A 60 -8.97 -2.93 9.17
CA ALA A 60 -8.50 -3.07 7.79
C ALA A 60 -8.23 -4.53 7.38
N ASN A 61 -7.89 -5.40 8.33
CA ASN A 61 -7.44 -6.78 8.06
C ASN A 61 -8.40 -7.59 7.17
N PRO A 62 -9.74 -7.59 7.38
CA PRO A 62 -10.65 -8.32 6.50
C PRO A 62 -10.57 -7.86 5.04
N VAL A 63 -10.45 -6.55 4.80
CA VAL A 63 -10.33 -5.96 3.46
C VAL A 63 -8.99 -6.32 2.82
N ILE A 64 -7.91 -6.30 3.61
CA ILE A 64 -6.55 -6.67 3.16
C ILE A 64 -6.51 -8.14 2.74
N GLU A 65 -7.08 -9.03 3.55
CA GLU A 65 -7.09 -10.47 3.27
C GLU A 65 -7.99 -10.80 2.07
N GLU A 66 -9.17 -10.17 1.97
CA GLU A 66 -10.05 -10.31 0.79
C GLU A 66 -9.33 -9.87 -0.50
N PHE A 67 -8.65 -8.71 -0.44
CA PHE A 67 -7.87 -8.22 -1.57
C PHE A 67 -6.78 -9.21 -1.98
N ARG A 68 -6.05 -9.78 -1.02
CA ARG A 68 -4.99 -10.79 -1.28
C ARG A 68 -5.53 -12.06 -1.93
N LEU A 69 -6.74 -12.49 -1.58
CA LEU A 69 -7.37 -13.66 -2.18
C LEU A 69 -7.89 -13.40 -3.61
N SER A 70 -8.06 -12.12 -3.99
CA SER A 70 -8.55 -11.72 -5.31
C SER A 70 -7.46 -11.49 -6.36
N LEU A 71 -6.19 -11.50 -5.94
CA LEU A 71 -5.00 -11.40 -6.81
C LEU A 71 -4.67 -12.75 -7.44
#